data_AF-A0A535GE86-F1
#
_entry.id   AF-A0A535GE86-F1
#
_cell.length_a   1.000
_cell.length_b   1.000
_cell.length_c   1.000
_cell.angle_alpha   90.00
_cell.angle_beta   90.00
_cell.angle_gamma   90.00
#
_symmetry.space_group_name_H-M   'P 1'
#
loop_
_entity.id
_entity.type
_entity.pdbx_description
1 polymer ?
#
loop_
_entity_poly.entity_id
_entity_poly.type
_entity_poly.pdbx_seq_one_letter_code
_entity_poly.pdbx_strand_id
1 'polypeptide(L)'
;MKADTVSEPSLLAASGLTRAYREGKGVFDIKLRLAGGEVVGLMGPNGSGKTTLLRLLATAATPTGGQLTWFGNSNPRDPSVRRRLGIMLDQPAHFEQMTGYQNAWFFAHQFGLGDDLSRERLDELFRWSGLSEARDQRVSEYSLGMKRRLNLVEALVHRPSILLLDEPTLALDYRAELDLIERLQLLSLTGSAVVLATNDVHLAERLCDRVLFLHEGRVIREGRVPELLTEVAGAREVQLQVNSPIGLEALRSLPAVQAANVEGDTVHIILARGANPAQVLAVLNGTADLVSTMRVRRPHLGDVFLKLTGVALPSAHR
;
A
#
# COMPACT_ATOMS: atom_id res chain seq x y z
N MET A 1 -2.62 27.36 0.12
CA MET A 1 -4.08 27.52 -0.03
C MET A 1 -4.40 27.36 -1.52
N LYS A 2 -4.63 26.13 -2.00
CA LYS A 2 -5.10 25.91 -3.37
C LYS A 2 -6.61 26.10 -3.34
N ALA A 3 -7.07 27.12 -4.05
CA ALA A 3 -8.47 27.44 -4.25
C ALA A 3 -9.20 26.25 -4.88
N ASP A 4 -10.50 26.14 -4.57
CA ASP A 4 -11.45 25.25 -5.21
C ASP A 4 -11.44 25.45 -6.73
N THR A 5 -10.61 24.67 -7.42
CA THR A 5 -10.62 24.55 -8.87
C THR A 5 -11.60 23.45 -9.25
N VAL A 6 -12.60 23.83 -10.06
CA VAL A 6 -13.47 22.99 -10.89
C VAL A 6 -12.98 21.53 -10.95
N SER A 7 -13.72 20.63 -10.29
CA SER A 7 -13.35 19.20 -10.19
C SER A 7 -13.05 18.64 -11.57
N GLU A 8 -11.77 18.36 -11.84
CA GLU A 8 -11.41 17.49 -12.94
C GLU A 8 -12.21 16.18 -12.82
N PRO A 9 -12.67 15.60 -13.94
CA PRO A 9 -13.42 14.36 -13.89
C PRO A 9 -12.52 13.26 -13.29
N SER A 10 -12.97 12.66 -12.19
CA SER A 10 -12.25 11.57 -11.53
C SER A 10 -12.00 10.42 -12.50
N LEU A 11 -10.76 9.93 -12.56
CA LEU A 11 -10.40 8.75 -13.35
C LEU A 11 -11.10 7.49 -12.84
N LEU A 12 -11.36 7.42 -11.53
CA LEU A 12 -12.13 6.36 -10.89
C LEU A 12 -13.02 6.94 -9.79
N ALA A 13 -14.25 6.46 -9.70
CA ALA A 13 -15.16 6.80 -8.61
C ALA A 13 -15.96 5.59 -8.12
N ALA A 14 -15.94 5.37 -6.82
CA ALA A 14 -16.66 4.34 -6.08
C ALA A 14 -17.63 5.01 -5.10
N SER A 15 -18.88 4.57 -5.09
CA SER A 15 -19.91 5.06 -4.16
C SER A 15 -20.67 3.90 -3.53
N GLY A 16 -20.50 3.74 -2.21
CA GLY A 16 -21.11 2.65 -1.44
C GLY A 16 -20.60 1.27 -1.84
N LEU A 17 -19.38 1.20 -2.39
CA LEU A 17 -18.83 0.00 -3.00
C LEU A 17 -18.67 -1.10 -1.95
N THR A 18 -19.34 -2.22 -2.20
CA THR A 18 -19.41 -3.34 -1.26
C THR A 18 -19.11 -4.64 -1.98
N ARG A 19 -18.27 -5.48 -1.37
CA ARG A 19 -18.05 -6.87 -1.76
C ARG A 19 -18.04 -7.72 -0.50
N ALA A 20 -19.14 -8.45 -0.29
CA ALA A 20 -19.25 -9.42 0.79
C ALA A 20 -18.83 -10.82 0.31
N TYR A 21 -18.06 -11.52 1.15
CA TYR A 21 -17.80 -12.95 1.07
C TYR A 21 -18.51 -13.67 2.22
N ARG A 22 -18.32 -14.99 2.32
CA ARG A 22 -18.82 -15.77 3.47
C ARG A 22 -18.20 -15.26 4.78
N GLU A 23 -18.89 -15.50 5.89
CA GLU A 23 -18.43 -15.17 7.25
C GLU A 23 -18.22 -13.66 7.49
N GLY A 24 -18.89 -12.78 6.75
CA GLY A 24 -18.79 -11.33 6.94
C GLY A 24 -17.45 -10.72 6.51
N LYS A 25 -16.59 -11.47 5.82
CA LYS A 25 -15.33 -10.95 5.25
C LYS A 25 -15.63 -10.15 3.99
N GLY A 26 -14.87 -9.08 3.74
CA GLY A 26 -15.07 -8.28 2.53
C GLY A 26 -14.71 -6.82 2.71
N VAL A 27 -15.27 -5.99 1.83
CA VAL A 27 -15.27 -4.53 1.97
C VAL A 27 -16.69 -3.99 1.91
N PHE A 28 -16.98 -2.94 2.67
CA PHE A 28 -18.34 -2.47 2.93
C PHE A 28 -18.41 -0.94 2.88
N ASP A 29 -19.35 -0.43 2.08
CA ASP A 29 -19.65 1.01 1.95
C ASP A 29 -18.41 1.88 1.63
N ILE A 30 -17.53 1.38 0.76
CA ILE A 30 -16.33 2.13 0.36
C ILE A 30 -16.74 3.29 -0.55
N LYS A 31 -16.29 4.49 -0.18
CA LYS A 31 -16.36 5.70 -1.01
C LYS A 31 -14.93 6.08 -1.36
N LEU A 32 -14.66 6.23 -2.65
CA LEU A 32 -13.34 6.57 -3.16
C LEU A 32 -13.51 7.36 -4.45
N ARG A 33 -12.78 8.46 -4.58
CA ARG A 33 -12.55 9.12 -5.87
C ARG A 33 -11.07 9.14 -6.11
N LEU A 34 -10.64 9.05 -7.37
CA LEU A 34 -9.25 9.08 -7.75
C LEU A 34 -9.10 10.09 -8.89
N ALA A 35 -8.31 11.13 -8.65
CA ALA A 35 -7.97 12.14 -9.67
C ALA A 35 -6.71 11.72 -10.43
N GLY A 36 -6.49 12.32 -11.61
CA GLY A 36 -5.22 12.15 -12.33
C GLY A 36 -4.06 12.74 -11.54
N GLY A 37 -2.90 12.08 -11.58
CA GLY A 37 -1.69 12.50 -10.89
C GLY A 37 -1.78 12.50 -9.36
N GLU A 38 -2.68 11.70 -8.80
CA GLU A 38 -2.79 11.47 -7.37
C GLU A 38 -2.28 10.07 -7.01
N VAL A 39 -1.54 9.97 -5.90
CA VAL A 39 -1.12 8.70 -5.29
C VAL A 39 -1.87 8.45 -3.98
N VAL A 40 -2.62 7.36 -3.92
CA VAL A 40 -3.47 6.98 -2.79
C VAL A 40 -3.00 5.68 -2.17
N GLY A 41 -2.66 5.72 -0.88
CA GLY A 41 -2.35 4.51 -0.10
C GLY A 41 -3.59 3.88 0.52
N LEU A 42 -3.72 2.56 0.43
CA LEU A 42 -4.66 1.75 1.20
C LEU A 42 -3.84 1.06 2.30
N MET A 43 -4.09 1.42 3.56
CA MET A 43 -3.31 0.94 4.71
C MET A 43 -4.23 0.28 5.73
N GLY A 44 -3.76 -0.76 6.41
CA GLY A 44 -4.55 -1.52 7.38
C GLY A 44 -3.99 -2.92 7.58
N PRO A 45 -4.31 -3.66 8.65
CA PRO A 45 -3.75 -4.97 8.91
C PRO A 45 -4.10 -6.01 7.84
N ASN A 46 -3.46 -7.17 7.89
CA ASN A 46 -3.82 -8.30 7.03
C ASN A 46 -5.29 -8.67 7.26
N GLY A 47 -6.03 -8.88 6.17
CA GLY A 47 -7.48 -9.15 6.23
C GLY A 47 -8.36 -7.91 6.34
N SER A 48 -7.81 -6.68 6.38
CA SER A 48 -8.63 -5.45 6.43
C SER A 48 -9.42 -5.14 5.16
N GLY A 49 -9.15 -5.86 4.06
CA GLY A 49 -9.84 -5.72 2.79
C GLY A 49 -9.07 -4.97 1.69
N LYS A 50 -7.80 -4.59 1.91
CA LYS A 50 -6.96 -3.88 0.92
C LYS A 50 -6.93 -4.57 -0.45
N THR A 51 -6.48 -5.84 -0.50
CA THR A 51 -6.43 -6.65 -1.73
C THR A 51 -7.82 -6.86 -2.34
N THR A 52 -8.87 -7.00 -1.52
CA THR A 52 -10.25 -7.11 -2.03
C THR A 52 -10.68 -5.82 -2.73
N LEU A 53 -10.45 -4.67 -2.11
CA LEU A 53 -10.74 -3.36 -2.72
C LEU A 53 -9.95 -3.21 -4.01
N LEU A 54 -8.64 -3.46 -3.98
CA LEU A 54 -7.77 -3.37 -5.16
C LEU A 54 -8.27 -4.25 -6.31
N ARG A 55 -8.71 -5.49 -6.04
CA ARG A 55 -9.31 -6.39 -7.05
C ARG A 55 -10.60 -5.85 -7.65
N LEU A 56 -11.44 -5.16 -6.87
CA LEU A 56 -12.63 -4.49 -7.40
C LEU A 56 -12.23 -3.35 -8.34
N LEU A 57 -11.31 -2.50 -7.90
CA LEU A 57 -10.79 -1.39 -8.71
C LEU A 57 -10.12 -1.89 -10.01
N ALA A 58 -9.51 -3.07 -9.96
CA ALA A 58 -8.81 -3.71 -11.08
C ALA A 58 -9.74 -4.45 -12.06
N THR A 59 -11.07 -4.41 -11.87
CA THR A 59 -12.05 -5.21 -12.64
C THR A 59 -11.87 -6.73 -12.52
N ALA A 60 -11.07 -7.18 -11.54
CA ALA A 60 -10.75 -8.58 -11.26
C ALA A 60 -11.77 -9.24 -10.32
N ALA A 61 -12.62 -8.43 -9.66
CA ALA A 61 -13.76 -8.88 -8.89
C ALA A 61 -14.98 -7.99 -9.17
N THR A 62 -16.17 -8.56 -9.00
CA THR A 62 -17.44 -7.82 -9.16
C THR A 62 -17.96 -7.37 -7.80
N PRO A 63 -18.40 -6.12 -7.61
CA PRO A 63 -19.04 -5.73 -6.36
C PRO A 63 -20.35 -6.50 -6.12
N THR A 64 -20.70 -6.71 -4.86
CA THR A 64 -22.04 -7.20 -4.44
C THR A 64 -23.01 -6.06 -4.18
N GLY A 65 -22.53 -4.82 -4.10
CA GLY A 65 -23.35 -3.61 -3.96
C GLY A 65 -22.56 -2.33 -4.23
N GLY A 66 -23.27 -1.22 -4.38
CA GLY A 66 -22.70 0.09 -4.71
C GLY A 66 -22.41 0.26 -6.21
N GLN A 67 -21.68 1.32 -6.55
CA GLN A 67 -21.31 1.65 -7.92
C GLN A 67 -19.81 1.91 -8.03
N LEU A 68 -19.25 1.57 -9.19
CA LEU A 68 -17.87 1.82 -9.55
C LEU A 68 -17.82 2.26 -11.02
N THR A 69 -17.11 3.35 -11.27
CA THR A 69 -16.90 3.90 -12.61
C THR A 69 -15.42 4.13 -12.85
N TRP A 70 -14.99 3.91 -14.08
CA TRP A 70 -13.66 4.16 -14.59
C TRP A 70 -13.77 5.06 -15.79
N PHE A 71 -13.21 6.26 -15.73
CA PHE A 71 -13.24 7.22 -16.84
C PHE A 71 -14.69 7.52 -17.31
N GLY A 72 -15.64 7.55 -16.38
CA GLY A 72 -17.07 7.69 -16.67
C GLY A 72 -17.80 6.42 -17.16
N ASN A 73 -17.09 5.30 -17.33
CA ASN A 73 -17.65 4.02 -17.76
C ASN A 73 -17.88 3.08 -16.57
N SER A 74 -19.05 2.48 -16.44
CA SER A 74 -19.41 1.53 -15.37
C SER A 74 -19.25 0.06 -15.76
N ASN A 75 -18.91 -0.25 -17.01
CA ASN A 75 -18.76 -1.63 -17.50
C ASN A 75 -17.33 -2.15 -17.26
N PRO A 76 -17.10 -3.04 -16.27
CA PRO A 76 -15.77 -3.59 -15.98
C PRO A 76 -15.24 -4.54 -17.07
N ARG A 77 -16.07 -4.93 -18.05
CA ARG A 77 -15.67 -5.80 -19.17
C ARG A 77 -15.22 -5.02 -20.40
N ASP A 78 -15.35 -3.69 -20.38
CA ASP A 78 -14.95 -2.86 -21.51
C ASP A 78 -13.42 -2.89 -21.70
N PRO A 79 -12.91 -3.33 -22.87
CA PRO A 79 -11.48 -3.34 -23.14
C PRO A 79 -10.83 -1.96 -23.03
N SER A 80 -11.56 -0.88 -23.34
CA SER A 80 -11.05 0.49 -23.24
C SER A 80 -10.72 0.90 -21.80
N VAL A 81 -11.46 0.37 -20.82
CA VAL A 81 -11.16 0.54 -19.39
C VAL A 81 -9.89 -0.24 -19.05
N ARG A 82 -9.85 -1.53 -19.37
CA ARG A 82 -8.75 -2.44 -19.00
C ARG A 82 -7.41 -2.01 -19.61
N ARG A 83 -7.41 -1.50 -20.84
CA ARG A 83 -6.20 -0.95 -21.51
C ARG A 83 -5.59 0.26 -20.81
N ARG A 84 -6.32 0.89 -19.90
CA ARG A 84 -5.85 2.07 -19.15
C ARG A 84 -5.49 1.74 -17.70
N LEU A 85 -5.63 0.48 -17.29
CA LEU A 85 -5.26 0.00 -15.96
C LEU A 85 -3.94 -0.75 -16.04
N GLY A 86 -2.98 -0.37 -15.21
CA GLY A 86 -1.80 -1.19 -14.89
C GLY A 86 -2.07 -1.87 -13.56
N ILE A 87 -1.87 -3.19 -13.49
CA ILE A 87 -2.33 -3.98 -12.35
C ILE A 87 -1.21 -4.91 -11.90
N MET A 88 -0.83 -4.76 -10.63
CA MET A 88 0.00 -5.71 -9.90
C MET A 88 -0.80 -6.19 -8.69
N LEU A 89 -1.24 -7.45 -8.74
CA LEU A 89 -1.93 -8.12 -7.64
C LEU A 89 -1.01 -9.19 -7.04
N ASP A 90 -1.34 -9.63 -5.83
CA ASP A 90 -0.53 -10.56 -5.03
C ASP A 90 -0.07 -11.86 -5.74
N GLN A 91 -0.85 -12.38 -6.70
CA GLN A 91 -0.42 -13.50 -7.54
C GLN A 91 -0.27 -13.05 -9.00
N PRO A 92 0.97 -13.03 -9.54
CA PRO A 92 1.20 -12.74 -10.95
C PRO A 92 0.59 -13.83 -11.84
N ALA A 93 -0.06 -13.41 -12.93
CA ALA A 93 -0.58 -14.33 -13.95
C ALA A 93 0.48 -14.56 -15.05
N HIS A 94 1.69 -14.98 -14.68
CA HIS A 94 2.74 -15.24 -15.66
C HIS A 94 2.54 -16.60 -16.36
N PHE A 95 2.90 -16.65 -17.63
CA PHE A 95 3.09 -17.88 -18.38
C PHE A 95 4.47 -18.45 -18.05
N GLU A 96 4.51 -19.39 -17.11
CA GLU A 96 5.76 -19.97 -16.56
C GLU A 96 6.68 -20.61 -17.62
N GLN A 97 6.13 -21.06 -18.75
CA GLN A 97 6.90 -21.68 -19.84
C GLN A 97 7.46 -20.69 -20.87
N MET A 98 7.00 -19.42 -20.83
CA MET A 98 7.50 -18.35 -21.68
C MET A 98 8.66 -17.64 -20.99
N THR A 99 9.50 -16.96 -21.77
CA THR A 99 10.55 -16.10 -21.20
C THR A 99 9.93 -14.88 -20.52
N GLY A 100 10.68 -14.22 -19.63
CA GLY A 100 10.23 -12.97 -19.03
C GLY A 100 9.90 -11.91 -20.09
N TYR A 101 10.75 -11.77 -21.11
CA TYR A 101 10.51 -10.83 -22.20
C TYR A 101 9.24 -11.18 -23.00
N GLN A 102 9.02 -12.47 -23.29
CA GLN A 102 7.82 -12.91 -23.99
C GLN A 102 6.53 -12.66 -23.20
N ASN A 103 6.55 -12.83 -21.87
CA ASN A 103 5.43 -12.47 -21.00
C ASN A 103 5.11 -10.97 -21.09
N ALA A 104 6.12 -10.12 -20.88
CA ALA A 104 5.93 -8.68 -20.93
C ALA A 104 5.51 -8.17 -22.33
N TRP A 105 6.06 -8.78 -23.38
CA TRP A 105 5.65 -8.54 -24.77
C TRP A 105 4.18 -8.86 -25.01
N PHE A 106 3.70 -10.00 -24.52
CA PHE A 106 2.30 -10.40 -24.63
C PHE A 106 1.37 -9.35 -23.99
N PHE A 107 1.67 -8.91 -22.77
CA PHE A 107 0.85 -7.90 -22.09
C PHE A 107 0.90 -6.53 -22.77
N ALA A 108 2.06 -6.11 -23.28
CA ALA A 108 2.17 -4.87 -24.07
C ALA A 108 1.20 -4.86 -25.26
N HIS A 109 1.13 -5.96 -26.01
CA HIS A 109 0.23 -6.11 -27.17
C HIS A 109 -1.23 -6.19 -26.75
N GLN A 110 -1.53 -6.94 -25.68
CA GLN A 110 -2.89 -7.04 -25.14
C GLN A 110 -3.43 -5.66 -24.74
N PHE A 111 -2.56 -4.76 -24.27
CA PHE A 111 -2.91 -3.39 -23.93
C PHE A 111 -2.87 -2.40 -25.11
N GLY A 112 -2.54 -2.88 -26.31
CA GLY A 112 -2.67 -2.14 -27.57
C GLY A 112 -1.41 -1.43 -28.05
N LEU A 113 -0.23 -1.80 -27.54
CA LEU A 113 1.03 -1.30 -28.07
C LEU A 113 1.39 -2.06 -29.35
N GLY A 114 1.90 -1.34 -30.35
CA GLY A 114 2.50 -1.95 -31.54
C GLY A 114 3.93 -2.42 -31.26
N ASP A 115 4.48 -3.20 -32.20
CA ASP A 115 5.78 -3.85 -32.08
C ASP A 115 6.93 -2.90 -31.70
N ASP A 116 7.10 -1.79 -32.42
CA ASP A 116 8.24 -0.88 -32.22
C ASP A 116 8.20 -0.22 -30.83
N LEU A 117 7.03 0.30 -30.44
CA LEU A 117 6.83 0.92 -29.14
C LEU A 117 6.96 -0.10 -28.00
N SER A 118 6.53 -1.34 -28.23
CA SER A 118 6.69 -2.43 -27.27
C SER A 118 8.18 -2.72 -27.05
N ARG A 119 8.98 -2.85 -28.11
CA ARG A 119 10.44 -3.07 -28.00
C ARG A 119 11.11 -1.95 -27.21
N GLU A 120 10.87 -0.71 -27.61
CA GLU A 120 11.47 0.48 -26.98
C GLU A 120 11.19 0.51 -25.48
N ARG A 121 9.92 0.35 -25.09
CA ARG A 121 9.50 0.44 -23.68
C ARG A 121 9.95 -0.77 -22.87
N LEU A 122 9.91 -1.97 -23.44
CA LEU A 122 10.38 -3.17 -22.74
C LEU A 122 11.88 -3.12 -22.52
N ASP A 123 12.66 -2.66 -23.49
CA ASP A 123 14.10 -2.50 -23.32
C ASP A 123 14.43 -1.49 -22.20
N GLU A 124 13.68 -0.38 -22.11
CA GLU A 124 13.77 0.57 -20.99
C GLU A 124 13.42 -0.09 -19.64
N LEU A 125 12.27 -0.79 -19.57
CA LEU A 125 11.75 -1.35 -18.33
C LEU A 125 12.54 -2.57 -17.84
N PHE A 126 13.10 -3.39 -18.73
CA PHE A 126 13.99 -4.50 -18.37
C PHE A 126 15.34 -4.00 -17.84
N ARG A 127 15.82 -2.84 -18.32
CA ARG A 127 16.99 -2.17 -17.71
C ARG A 127 16.64 -1.64 -16.33
N TRP A 128 15.56 -0.88 -16.20
CA TRP A 128 15.12 -0.29 -14.94
C TRP A 128 14.84 -1.35 -13.86
N SER A 129 14.20 -2.46 -14.21
CA SER A 129 13.90 -3.56 -13.28
C SER A 129 15.11 -4.46 -12.98
N GLY A 130 16.24 -4.27 -13.66
CA GLY A 130 17.41 -5.15 -13.53
C GLY A 130 17.18 -6.57 -14.04
N LEU A 131 16.22 -6.77 -14.95
CA LEU A 131 15.90 -8.07 -15.56
C LEU A 131 16.57 -8.29 -16.93
N SER A 132 17.38 -7.35 -17.41
CA SER A 132 17.96 -7.39 -18.77
C SER A 132 18.72 -8.69 -19.06
N GLU A 133 19.60 -9.11 -18.16
CA GLU A 133 20.40 -10.35 -18.32
C GLU A 133 19.55 -11.63 -18.24
N ALA A 134 18.39 -11.57 -17.57
CA ALA A 134 17.49 -12.70 -17.39
C ALA A 134 16.32 -12.71 -18.38
N ARG A 135 16.27 -11.76 -19.33
CA ARG A 135 15.08 -11.53 -20.18
C ARG A 135 14.67 -12.76 -21.00
N ASP A 136 15.66 -13.56 -21.40
CA ASP A 136 15.50 -14.74 -22.26
C ASP A 136 15.40 -16.06 -21.45
N GLN A 137 15.49 -15.99 -20.12
CA GLN A 137 15.21 -17.11 -19.22
C GLN A 137 13.70 -17.30 -19.05
N ARG A 138 13.28 -18.55 -18.82
CA ARG A 138 11.87 -18.89 -18.56
C ARG A 138 11.42 -18.34 -17.23
N VAL A 139 10.17 -17.89 -17.12
CA VAL A 139 9.64 -17.39 -15.85
C VAL A 139 9.62 -18.46 -14.76
N SER A 140 9.53 -19.75 -15.12
CA SER A 140 9.69 -20.85 -14.16
C SER A 140 11.03 -20.87 -13.42
N GLU A 141 12.07 -20.24 -13.98
CA GLU A 141 13.42 -20.15 -13.42
C GLU A 141 13.62 -18.86 -12.60
N TYR A 142 12.66 -17.93 -12.65
CA TYR A 142 12.75 -16.65 -11.93
C TYR A 142 12.56 -16.86 -10.43
N SER A 143 13.40 -16.20 -9.64
CA SER A 143 13.15 -16.02 -8.20
C SER A 143 11.84 -15.25 -7.96
N LEU A 144 11.28 -15.32 -6.76
CA LEU A 144 10.08 -14.55 -6.40
C LEU A 144 10.27 -13.04 -6.63
N GLY A 145 11.44 -12.49 -6.29
CA GLY A 145 11.78 -11.09 -6.53
C GLY A 145 11.81 -10.76 -8.02
N MET A 146 12.40 -11.62 -8.86
CA MET A 146 12.39 -11.44 -10.32
C MET A 146 10.97 -11.48 -10.89
N LYS A 147 10.10 -12.38 -10.40
CA LYS A 147 8.68 -12.42 -10.78
C LYS A 147 7.96 -11.12 -10.38
N ARG A 148 8.20 -10.60 -9.17
CA ARG A 148 7.62 -9.32 -8.74
C ARG A 148 8.08 -8.15 -9.62
N ARG A 149 9.36 -8.10 -9.97
CA ARG A 149 9.91 -7.10 -10.90
C ARG A 149 9.34 -7.22 -12.31
N LEU A 150 9.13 -8.44 -12.81
CA LEU A 150 8.48 -8.66 -14.11
C LEU A 150 7.04 -8.16 -14.11
N ASN A 151 6.29 -8.41 -13.04
CA ASN A 151 4.94 -7.90 -12.89
C ASN A 151 4.87 -6.36 -12.91
N LEU A 152 5.84 -5.69 -12.28
CA LEU A 152 5.99 -4.23 -12.40
C LEU A 152 6.24 -3.79 -13.85
N VAL A 153 7.10 -4.50 -14.60
CA VAL A 153 7.31 -4.21 -16.03
C VAL A 153 6.00 -4.33 -16.81
N GLU A 154 5.25 -5.42 -16.62
CA GLU A 154 3.97 -5.69 -17.26
C GLU A 154 2.91 -4.64 -16.93
N ALA A 155 2.85 -4.18 -15.67
CA ALA A 155 1.91 -3.16 -15.24
C ALA A 155 2.23 -1.76 -15.80
N LEU A 156 3.49 -1.50 -16.14
CA LEU A 156 3.99 -0.18 -16.53
C LEU A 156 4.16 0.00 -18.04
N VAL A 157 4.36 -1.08 -18.80
CA VAL A 157 4.74 -1.02 -20.23
C VAL A 157 3.81 -0.18 -21.08
N HIS A 158 2.50 -0.22 -20.83
CA HIS A 158 1.52 0.51 -21.62
C HIS A 158 1.28 1.96 -21.17
N ARG A 159 1.97 2.45 -20.12
CA ARG A 159 1.74 3.78 -19.49
C ARG A 159 0.27 3.97 -19.10
N PRO A 160 -0.21 3.22 -18.10
CA PRO A 160 -1.61 3.25 -17.71
C PRO A 160 -2.03 4.61 -17.14
N SER A 161 -3.32 4.94 -17.27
CA SER A 161 -3.91 6.11 -16.60
C SER A 161 -4.12 5.87 -15.11
N ILE A 162 -4.34 4.61 -14.69
CA ILE A 162 -4.44 4.21 -13.29
C ILE A 162 -3.56 3.00 -13.06
N LEU A 163 -2.68 3.07 -12.07
CA LEU A 163 -1.86 1.96 -11.61
C LEU A 163 -2.38 1.45 -10.26
N LEU A 164 -2.60 0.14 -10.15
CA LEU A 164 -3.11 -0.52 -8.95
C LEU A 164 -2.07 -1.54 -8.47
N LEU A 165 -1.48 -1.32 -7.31
CA LEU A 165 -0.34 -2.08 -6.82
C LEU A 165 -0.64 -2.72 -5.45
N ASP A 166 -0.46 -4.03 -5.34
CA ASP A 166 -0.59 -4.80 -4.10
C ASP A 166 0.80 -5.20 -3.58
N GLU A 167 1.23 -4.57 -2.48
CA GLU A 167 2.53 -4.77 -1.84
C GLU A 167 3.71 -4.79 -2.85
N PRO A 168 3.92 -3.71 -3.63
CA PRO A 168 4.87 -3.71 -4.74
C PRO A 168 6.34 -3.71 -4.31
N THR A 169 6.63 -3.42 -3.04
CA THR A 169 7.97 -3.46 -2.47
C THR A 169 8.30 -4.80 -1.81
N LEU A 170 7.35 -5.73 -1.75
CA LEU A 170 7.57 -7.05 -1.18
C LEU A 170 8.65 -7.80 -1.99
N ALA A 171 9.69 -8.28 -1.29
CA ALA A 171 10.84 -8.96 -1.87
C ALA A 171 11.70 -8.09 -2.83
N LEU A 172 11.60 -6.76 -2.73
CA LEU A 172 12.57 -5.84 -3.31
C LEU A 172 13.64 -5.51 -2.26
N ASP A 173 14.87 -5.27 -2.72
CA ASP A 173 15.91 -4.66 -1.90
C ASP A 173 15.68 -3.15 -1.76
N TYR A 174 16.35 -2.51 -0.79
CA TYR A 174 16.17 -1.09 -0.50
C TYR A 174 16.44 -0.18 -1.70
N ARG A 175 17.39 -0.52 -2.59
CA ARG A 175 17.68 0.31 -3.76
C ARG A 175 16.54 0.22 -4.77
N ALA A 176 16.06 -0.98 -5.06
CA ALA A 176 14.92 -1.19 -5.95
C ALA A 176 13.64 -0.54 -5.42
N GLU A 177 13.44 -0.46 -4.10
CA GLU A 177 12.35 0.30 -3.48
C GLU A 177 12.44 1.79 -3.80
N LEU A 178 13.63 2.41 -3.66
CA LEU A 178 13.85 3.82 -4.02
C LEU A 178 13.56 4.08 -5.50
N ASP A 179 14.08 3.21 -6.38
CA ASP A 179 13.89 3.33 -7.83
C ASP A 179 12.41 3.20 -8.22
N LEU A 180 11.64 2.37 -7.50
CA LEU A 180 10.20 2.26 -7.65
C LEU A 180 9.51 3.56 -7.22
N ILE A 181 9.83 4.10 -6.04
CA ILE A 181 9.25 5.34 -5.54
C ILE A 181 9.45 6.47 -6.56
N GLU A 182 10.68 6.66 -7.05
CA GLU A 182 10.99 7.69 -8.04
C GLU A 182 10.20 7.51 -9.34
N ARG A 183 10.11 6.29 -9.86
CA ARG A 183 9.33 6.01 -11.08
C ARG A 183 7.84 6.27 -10.88
N LEU A 184 7.26 5.87 -9.75
CA LEU A 184 5.85 6.10 -9.44
C LEU A 184 5.53 7.58 -9.26
N GLN A 185 6.44 8.35 -8.64
CA GLN A 185 6.32 9.81 -8.54
C GLN A 185 6.34 10.46 -9.93
N LEU A 186 7.26 10.06 -10.81
CA LEU A 186 7.33 10.59 -12.18
C LEU A 186 6.05 10.29 -12.98
N LEU A 187 5.52 9.06 -12.88
CA LEU A 187 4.25 8.70 -13.52
C LEU A 187 3.10 9.57 -13.01
N SER A 188 3.04 9.79 -11.69
CA SER A 188 2.05 10.66 -11.07
C SER A 188 2.14 12.09 -11.60
N LEU A 189 3.34 12.66 -11.69
CA LEU A 189 3.56 14.00 -12.26
C LEU A 189 3.13 14.13 -13.74
N THR A 190 3.13 13.01 -14.48
CA THR A 190 2.63 12.96 -15.86
C THR A 190 1.13 12.67 -16.00
N GLY A 191 0.41 12.59 -14.88
CA GLY A 191 -1.06 12.50 -14.83
C GLY A 191 -1.61 11.10 -14.55
N SER A 192 -0.78 10.06 -14.44
CA SER A 192 -1.24 8.73 -14.02
C SER A 192 -1.62 8.74 -12.55
N ALA A 193 -2.76 8.17 -12.19
CA ALA A 193 -3.11 7.97 -10.79
C ALA A 193 -2.54 6.64 -10.28
N VAL A 194 -2.18 6.57 -9.01
CA VAL A 194 -1.65 5.34 -8.39
C VAL A 194 -2.46 5.00 -7.15
N VAL A 195 -2.90 3.74 -7.02
CA VAL A 195 -3.46 3.20 -5.79
C VAL A 195 -2.56 2.08 -5.30
N LEU A 196 -2.06 2.22 -4.08
CA LEU A 196 -1.09 1.33 -3.48
C LEU A 196 -1.72 0.68 -2.24
N ALA A 197 -1.95 -0.63 -2.27
CA ALA A 197 -2.20 -1.40 -1.06
C ALA A 197 -0.86 -1.75 -0.42
N THR A 198 -0.59 -1.23 0.78
CA THR A 198 0.64 -1.54 1.50
C THR A 198 0.51 -1.48 3.00
N ASN A 199 1.27 -2.34 3.68
CA ASN A 199 1.57 -2.22 5.12
C ASN A 199 2.87 -1.45 5.39
N ASP A 200 3.64 -1.12 4.36
CA ASP A 200 4.88 -0.36 4.51
C ASP A 200 4.59 1.13 4.76
N VAL A 201 4.71 1.52 6.03
CA VAL A 201 4.51 2.90 6.49
C VAL A 201 5.49 3.87 5.83
N HIS A 202 6.74 3.45 5.61
CA HIS A 202 7.77 4.31 5.02
C HIS A 202 7.48 4.59 3.55
N LEU A 203 7.07 3.56 2.81
CA LEU A 203 6.62 3.71 1.43
C LEU A 203 5.42 4.66 1.35
N ALA A 204 4.40 4.44 2.19
CA ALA A 204 3.20 5.26 2.20
C ALA A 204 3.51 6.74 2.48
N GLU A 205 4.36 7.04 3.46
CA GLU A 205 4.73 8.42 3.82
C GLU A 205 5.54 9.14 2.75
N ARG A 206 6.36 8.42 1.99
CA ARG A 206 7.22 9.02 0.95
C ARG A 206 6.52 9.19 -0.39
N LEU A 207 5.52 8.36 -0.66
CA LEU A 207 4.92 8.26 -1.99
C LEU A 207 3.48 8.77 -2.05
N CYS A 208 2.67 8.59 -1.00
CA CYS A 208 1.23 8.87 -1.07
C CYS A 208 0.91 10.34 -0.77
N ASP A 209 0.00 10.91 -1.57
CA ASP A 209 -0.60 12.21 -1.27
C ASP A 209 -1.60 12.11 -0.12
N ARG A 210 -2.37 11.02 -0.11
CA ARG A 210 -3.32 10.67 0.96
C ARG A 210 -3.41 9.17 1.16
N VAL A 211 -3.94 8.79 2.32
CA VAL A 211 -4.17 7.39 2.67
C VAL A 211 -5.60 7.15 3.14
N LEU A 212 -6.10 5.95 2.86
CA LEU A 212 -7.31 5.39 3.41
C LEU A 212 -6.90 4.30 4.40
N PHE A 213 -7.22 4.49 5.67
CA PHE A 213 -7.09 3.46 6.69
C PHE A 213 -8.29 2.52 6.63
N LEU A 214 -8.02 1.25 6.29
CA LEU A 214 -8.98 0.16 6.26
C LEU A 214 -8.86 -0.68 7.54
N HIS A 215 -10.00 -0.92 8.17
CA HIS A 215 -10.14 -1.86 9.28
C HIS A 215 -11.47 -2.60 9.12
N GLU A 216 -11.45 -3.93 9.24
CA GLU A 216 -12.64 -4.78 9.13
C GLU A 216 -13.49 -4.50 7.86
N GLY A 217 -12.83 -4.27 6.72
CA GLY A 217 -13.51 -4.04 5.45
C GLY A 217 -14.07 -2.62 5.27
N ARG A 218 -13.81 -1.69 6.17
CA ARG A 218 -14.33 -0.31 6.11
C ARG A 218 -13.21 0.71 6.15
N VAL A 219 -13.42 1.84 5.48
CA VAL A 219 -12.56 3.01 5.63
C VAL A 219 -12.91 3.66 6.97
N ILE A 220 -11.99 3.61 7.94
CA ILE A 220 -12.16 4.23 9.26
C ILE A 220 -11.67 5.68 9.29
N ARG A 221 -10.76 6.02 8.36
CA ARG A 221 -10.22 7.38 8.20
C ARG A 221 -9.63 7.52 6.82
N GLU A 222 -9.77 8.72 6.27
CA GLU A 222 -9.10 9.18 5.06
C GLU A 222 -8.47 10.55 5.36
N GLY A 223 -7.29 10.82 4.83
CA GLY A 223 -6.66 12.14 4.96
C GLY A 223 -5.34 12.24 4.21
N ARG A 224 -4.89 13.47 3.94
CA ARG A 224 -3.57 13.70 3.35
C ARG A 224 -2.48 13.29 4.33
N VAL A 225 -1.38 12.76 3.81
CA VAL A 225 -0.28 12.26 4.66
C VAL A 225 0.22 13.34 5.64
N PRO A 226 0.52 14.59 5.21
CA PRO A 226 0.95 15.63 6.15
C PRO A 226 -0.09 15.96 7.23
N GLU A 227 -1.38 15.94 6.89
CA GLU A 227 -2.47 16.24 7.81
C GLU A 227 -2.58 15.15 8.88
N LEU A 228 -2.57 13.87 8.48
CA LEU A 228 -2.61 12.74 9.40
C LEU A 228 -1.40 12.73 10.34
N LEU A 229 -0.21 13.04 9.84
CA LEU A 229 0.99 13.15 10.67
C LEU A 229 0.92 14.29 11.69
N THR A 230 0.17 15.37 11.41
CA THR A 230 -0.05 16.43 12.41
C THR A 230 -0.89 15.98 13.60
N GLU A 231 -1.76 14.98 13.44
CA GLU A 231 -2.58 14.43 14.54
C GLU A 231 -1.76 13.70 15.62
N VAL A 232 -0.55 13.29 15.25
CA VAL A 232 0.45 12.67 16.13
C VAL A 232 1.69 13.56 16.28
N ALA A 233 1.66 14.81 15.80
CA ALA A 233 2.79 15.71 15.91
C ALA A 233 3.10 16.05 17.38
N GLY A 234 4.36 15.84 17.75
CA GLY A 234 4.86 16.07 19.11
C GLY A 234 4.63 14.91 20.07
N ALA A 235 3.85 13.89 19.70
CA ALA A 235 3.86 12.62 20.39
C ALA A 235 5.22 11.90 20.20
N ARG A 236 5.42 10.84 20.99
CA ARG A 236 6.58 9.96 20.89
C ARG A 236 6.09 8.53 20.91
N GLU A 237 6.65 7.70 20.06
CA GLU A 237 6.45 6.26 20.20
C GLU A 237 7.61 5.67 21.00
N VAL A 238 7.29 4.89 22.01
CA VAL A 238 8.22 4.04 22.73
C VAL A 238 7.96 2.60 22.31
N GLN A 239 8.98 1.97 21.76
CA GLN A 239 8.97 0.54 21.42
C GLN A 239 9.78 -0.22 22.45
N LEU A 240 9.17 -1.26 23.02
CA LEU A 240 9.83 -2.17 23.94
C LEU A 240 9.90 -3.55 23.32
N GLN A 241 11.10 -4.07 23.14
CA GLN A 241 11.29 -5.48 22.83
C GLN A 241 11.17 -6.27 24.13
N VAL A 242 10.27 -7.24 24.19
CA VAL A 242 10.02 -8.05 25.38
C VAL A 242 10.35 -9.51 25.14
N ASN A 243 11.02 -10.15 26.10
CA ASN A 243 11.40 -11.57 26.04
C ASN A 243 10.27 -12.50 26.51
N SER A 244 9.27 -11.93 27.19
CA SER A 244 8.08 -12.62 27.70
C SER A 244 6.87 -11.68 27.59
N PRO A 245 5.65 -12.22 27.48
CA PRO A 245 4.44 -11.40 27.46
C PRO A 245 4.35 -10.48 28.69
N ILE A 246 4.03 -9.20 28.47
CA ILE A 246 3.79 -8.22 29.53
C ILE A 246 2.34 -7.76 29.52
N GLY A 247 1.78 -7.50 30.70
CA GLY A 247 0.45 -6.90 30.84
C GLY A 247 0.47 -5.42 30.45
N LEU A 248 -0.44 -5.01 29.56
CA LEU A 248 -0.53 -3.61 29.11
C LEU A 248 -1.34 -2.72 30.05
N GLU A 249 -2.02 -3.26 31.06
CA GLU A 249 -2.93 -2.49 31.92
C GLU A 249 -2.23 -1.37 32.67
N ALA A 250 -1.06 -1.66 33.26
CA ALA A 250 -0.26 -0.67 33.98
C ALA A 250 0.28 0.42 33.03
N LEU A 251 0.62 0.06 31.79
CA LEU A 251 1.05 1.04 30.78
C LEU A 251 -0.12 1.92 30.35
N ARG A 252 -1.30 1.33 30.11
CA ARG A 252 -2.50 2.05 29.69
C ARG A 252 -3.08 2.96 30.78
N SER A 253 -2.77 2.70 32.06
CA SER A 253 -3.22 3.56 33.17
C SER A 253 -2.37 4.82 33.34
N LEU A 254 -1.22 4.92 32.67
CA LEU A 254 -0.42 6.14 32.67
C LEU A 254 -1.15 7.28 31.94
N PRO A 255 -1.34 8.46 32.58
CA PRO A 255 -1.98 9.61 31.94
C PRO A 255 -1.26 10.08 30.65
N ALA A 256 0.04 9.80 30.56
CA ALA A 256 0.86 10.13 29.42
C ALA A 256 0.68 9.17 28.22
N VAL A 257 0.06 8.00 28.40
CA VAL A 257 -0.10 6.99 27.35
C VAL A 257 -1.42 7.19 26.62
N GLN A 258 -1.35 7.44 25.32
CA GLN A 258 -2.51 7.60 24.44
C GLN A 258 -2.98 6.27 23.85
N ALA A 259 -2.05 5.36 23.59
CA ALA A 259 -2.34 4.01 23.12
C ALA A 259 -1.18 3.08 23.48
N ALA A 260 -1.49 1.81 23.71
CA ALA A 260 -0.48 0.76 23.87
C ALA A 260 -1.00 -0.56 23.26
N ASN A 261 -0.17 -1.19 22.44
CA ASN A 261 -0.46 -2.47 21.78
C ASN A 261 0.76 -3.39 21.74
N VAL A 262 0.53 -4.70 21.64
CA VAL A 262 1.57 -5.71 21.43
C VAL A 262 1.48 -6.22 20.01
N GLU A 263 2.61 -6.31 19.33
CA GLU A 263 2.76 -6.95 18.03
C GLU A 263 3.96 -7.92 18.11
N GLY A 264 3.68 -9.21 18.03
CA GLY A 264 4.71 -10.24 18.28
C GLY A 264 5.30 -10.08 19.68
N ASP A 265 6.60 -9.82 19.74
CA ASP A 265 7.40 -9.58 20.93
C ASP A 265 7.75 -8.08 21.13
N THR A 266 7.08 -7.19 20.39
CA THR A 266 7.27 -5.74 20.50
C THR A 266 6.03 -5.07 21.08
N VAL A 267 6.23 -4.24 22.11
CA VAL A 267 5.18 -3.39 22.71
C VAL A 267 5.33 -1.98 22.17
N HIS A 268 4.29 -1.48 21.52
CA HIS A 268 4.21 -0.13 20.95
C HIS A 268 3.40 0.77 21.88
N ILE A 269 3.99 1.89 22.30
CA ILE A 269 3.36 2.83 23.24
C ILE A 269 3.42 4.23 22.65
N ILE A 270 2.25 4.83 22.40
CA ILE A 270 2.15 6.22 21.97
C ILE A 270 2.03 7.10 23.20
N LEU A 271 3.02 7.95 23.42
CA LEU A 271 3.03 8.96 24.47
C LEU A 271 2.49 10.30 23.99
N ALA A 272 1.74 10.97 24.86
CA ALA A 272 1.22 12.31 24.65
C ALA A 272 2.34 13.33 24.42
N ARG A 273 1.98 14.46 23.82
CA ARG A 273 2.94 15.51 23.48
C ARG A 273 3.69 16.01 24.72
N GLY A 274 5.02 16.00 24.63
CA GLY A 274 5.90 16.47 25.71
C GLY A 274 6.07 15.49 26.87
N ALA A 275 5.43 14.32 26.83
CA ALA A 275 5.64 13.29 27.83
C ALA A 275 7.08 12.76 27.79
N ASN A 276 7.62 12.46 28.97
CA ASN A 276 8.97 11.90 29.11
C ASN A 276 8.92 10.37 28.92
N PRO A 277 9.64 9.80 27.93
CA PRO A 277 9.71 8.36 27.72
C PRO A 277 10.15 7.55 28.93
N ALA A 278 10.95 8.13 29.84
CA ALA A 278 11.40 7.44 31.06
C ALA A 278 10.25 7.02 32.00
N GLN A 279 9.07 7.64 31.89
CA GLN A 279 7.89 7.27 32.68
C GLN A 279 7.40 5.84 32.34
N VAL A 280 7.64 5.37 31.12
CA VAL A 280 7.32 3.99 30.72
C VAL A 280 8.15 2.99 31.52
N LEU A 281 9.45 3.24 31.66
CA LEU A 281 10.34 2.37 32.43
C LEU A 281 9.97 2.32 33.92
N ALA A 282 9.52 3.45 34.49
CA ALA A 282 9.13 3.53 35.89
C ALA A 282 7.93 2.61 36.22
N VAL A 283 7.02 2.40 35.25
CA VAL A 283 5.88 1.48 35.40
C VAL A 283 6.26 0.02 35.20
N LEU A 284 7.36 -0.23 34.49
CA LEU A 284 7.94 -1.56 34.29
C LEU A 284 8.88 -1.97 35.44
N ASN A 285 8.86 -1.25 36.56
CA ASN A 285 9.62 -1.62 37.75
C ASN A 285 9.18 -3.01 38.25
N GLY A 286 10.11 -3.96 38.28
CA GLY A 286 9.87 -5.37 38.59
C GLY A 286 9.65 -6.27 37.36
N THR A 287 9.53 -5.70 36.16
CA THR A 287 9.50 -6.43 34.87
C THR A 287 10.63 -6.00 33.93
N ALA A 288 11.61 -5.23 34.44
CA ALA A 288 12.75 -4.73 33.66
C ALA A 288 13.58 -5.87 33.03
N ASP A 289 13.69 -7.02 33.69
CA ASP A 289 14.37 -8.22 33.17
C ASP A 289 13.67 -8.82 31.93
N LEU A 290 12.41 -8.42 31.69
CA LEU A 290 11.63 -8.85 30.53
C LEU A 290 11.83 -7.95 29.32
N VAL A 291 12.44 -6.76 29.46
CA VAL A 291 12.65 -5.81 28.35
C VAL A 291 14.08 -5.90 27.86
N SER A 292 14.28 -6.38 26.63
CA SER A 292 15.62 -6.48 26.03
C SER A 292 16.06 -5.21 25.31
N THR A 293 15.13 -4.38 24.82
CA THR A 293 15.46 -3.13 24.12
C THR A 293 14.35 -2.11 24.30
N MET A 294 14.71 -0.84 24.48
CA MET A 294 13.78 0.29 24.39
C MET A 294 14.25 1.25 23.30
N ARG A 295 13.35 1.63 22.40
CA ARG A 295 13.60 2.65 21.36
C ARG A 295 12.55 3.75 21.45
N VAL A 296 12.99 4.99 21.28
CA VAL A 296 12.10 6.15 21.18
C VAL A 296 12.21 6.70 19.77
N ARG A 297 11.08 6.82 19.07
CA ARG A 297 11.04 7.38 17.72
C ARG A 297 9.97 8.45 17.56
N ARG A 298 10.05 9.15 16.44
CA ARG A 298 8.98 10.06 16.00
C ARG A 298 7.79 9.21 15.52
N PRO A 299 6.55 9.63 15.80
CA PRO A 299 5.37 8.96 15.27
C PRO A 299 5.33 9.02 13.74
N HIS A 300 4.69 8.02 13.17
CA HIS A 300 4.48 7.78 11.75
C HIS A 300 3.00 7.41 11.48
N LEU A 301 2.60 7.17 10.24
CA LEU A 301 1.21 6.83 9.89
C LEU A 301 0.69 5.59 10.63
N GLY A 302 1.54 4.63 10.96
CA GLY A 302 1.16 3.46 11.77
C GLY A 302 0.67 3.83 13.17
N ASP A 303 1.17 4.92 13.76
CA ASP A 303 0.72 5.40 15.06
C ASP A 303 -0.65 6.07 14.99
N VAL A 304 -0.94 6.76 13.89
CA VAL A 304 -2.28 7.30 13.63
C VAL A 304 -3.27 6.15 13.57
N PHE A 305 -2.94 5.08 12.84
CA PHE A 305 -3.76 3.88 12.78
C PHE A 305 -3.93 3.21 14.14
N LEU A 306 -2.84 3.02 14.89
CA LEU A 306 -2.85 2.44 16.24
C LEU A 306 -3.70 3.26 17.21
N LYS A 307 -3.63 4.60 17.16
CA LYS A 307 -4.47 5.48 17.98
C LYS A 307 -5.97 5.36 17.64
N LEU A 308 -6.30 5.11 16.38
CA LEU A 308 -7.70 4.97 15.93
C LEU A 308 -8.30 3.60 16.24
N THR A 309 -7.49 2.54 16.21
CA THR A 309 -7.99 1.15 16.27
C THR A 309 -7.57 0.39 17.53
N GLY A 310 -6.53 0.84 18.22
CA GLY A 310 -5.85 0.06 19.26
C GLY A 310 -4.98 -1.07 18.73
N VAL A 311 -4.86 -1.23 17.41
CA VAL A 311 -4.11 -2.30 16.73
C VAL A 311 -2.94 -1.71 15.95
N ALA A 312 -1.74 -2.25 16.12
CA ALA A 312 -0.58 -1.84 15.33
C ALA A 312 -0.68 -2.37 13.89
N LEU A 313 -0.15 -1.61 12.92
CA LEU A 313 0.02 -2.13 11.57
C LEU A 313 1.18 -3.13 11.56
N PRO A 314 1.05 -4.27 10.86
CA PRO A 314 2.13 -5.25 10.77
C PRO A 314 3.42 -4.61 10.30
N SER A 315 4.50 -4.92 10.98
CA SER A 315 5.85 -4.55 10.59
C SER A 315 6.16 -5.16 9.22
N ALA A 316 6.52 -4.34 8.24
CA ALA A 316 7.06 -4.86 6.98
C ALA A 316 8.33 -5.66 7.29
N HIS A 317 8.36 -6.95 6.90
CA HIS A 317 9.55 -7.78 7.04
C HIS A 317 10.71 -7.11 6.29
N ARG A 318 11.68 -6.57 7.03
CA ARG A 318 12.97 -6.12 6.50
C ARG A 318 14.04 -7.11 6.89
#